data_AF-A0A7C3LGC3-F1
#
_entry.id   AF-A0A7C3LGC3-F1
#
_cell.length_a   1.000
_cell.length_b   1.000
_cell.length_c   1.000
_cell.angle_alpha   90.00
_cell.angle_beta   90.00
_cell.angle_gamma   90.00
#
_symmetry.space_group_name_H-M   'P 1'
#
loop_
_entity.id
_entity.type
_entity.pdbx_description
1 polymer ?
#
loop_
_entity_poly.entity_id
_entity_poly.type
_entity_poly.pdbx_seq_one_letter_code
_entity_poly.pdbx_strand_id
1 'polypeptide(L)'
;MIVIKIGGGEGIDYDAVCDDVAQLMAEGQRLALVHGGSHMTNVVAEALGHPPRFVTSPSGYTSRLTDRAALEIFEMVYCGQINKNIVERLQARGVNAVGLSGIDGRIWQGPRKKAIRAVENGRKRIIRDTYTGKVEQVNTPFLNSLLDGGFLPVLTPPAISYA
;
A
#
# COMPACT_ATOMS: atom_id res chain seq x y z
N MET A 1 19.24 -4.34 -8.12
CA MET A 1 17.87 -3.82 -7.88
C MET A 1 17.58 -3.96 -6.40
N ILE A 2 17.18 -2.87 -5.75
CA ILE A 2 16.81 -2.86 -4.33
C ILE A 2 15.32 -2.50 -4.23
N VAL A 3 14.57 -3.25 -3.42
CA VAL A 3 13.18 -2.93 -3.12
C VAL A 3 13.11 -2.48 -1.67
N ILE A 4 12.67 -1.25 -1.44
CA ILE A 4 12.60 -0.65 -0.11
C ILE A 4 11.16 -0.60 0.34
N LYS A 5 10.85 -1.25 1.47
CA LYS A 5 9.52 -1.19 2.09
C LYS A 5 9.50 -0.14 3.20
N ILE A 6 8.88 1.00 2.93
CA ILE A 6 8.61 2.04 3.93
C ILE A 6 7.43 1.58 4.78
N GLY A 7 7.57 1.65 6.11
CA GLY A 7 6.51 1.33 7.07
C GLY A 7 5.23 2.14 6.88
N GLY A 8 4.21 1.84 7.67
CA GLY A 8 2.96 2.61 7.73
C GLY A 8 2.53 2.94 9.15
N GLY A 9 3.45 2.80 10.10
CA GLY A 9 3.25 3.15 11.50
C GLY A 9 3.35 4.66 11.71
N GLU A 10 3.15 5.08 12.94
CA GLU A 10 3.40 6.45 13.37
C GLU A 10 4.91 6.74 13.40
N GLY A 11 5.28 8.02 13.24
CA GLY A 11 6.67 8.47 13.41
C GLY A 11 7.63 8.12 12.27
N ILE A 12 7.13 7.72 11.10
CA ILE A 12 7.98 7.53 9.91
C ILE A 12 8.52 8.89 9.45
N ASP A 13 9.84 9.04 9.45
CA ASP A 13 10.53 10.18 8.86
C ASP A 13 10.65 9.98 7.35
N TYR A 14 9.68 10.50 6.59
CA TYR A 14 9.69 10.39 5.14
C TYR A 14 10.79 11.22 4.49
N ASP A 15 11.25 12.30 5.13
CA ASP A 15 12.30 13.14 4.57
C ASP A 15 13.65 12.44 4.63
N ALA A 16 14.01 11.86 5.78
CA ALA A 16 15.22 11.04 5.91
C ALA A 16 15.22 9.86 4.93
N VAL A 17 14.08 9.18 4.77
CA VAL A 17 13.95 8.09 3.78
C VAL A 17 14.16 8.61 2.36
N CYS A 18 13.61 9.77 2.01
CA CYS A 18 13.77 10.33 0.66
C CYS A 18 15.20 10.84 0.41
N ASP A 19 15.90 11.33 1.43
CA ASP A 19 17.32 11.70 1.36
C ASP A 19 18.19 10.48 1.01
N ASP A 20 18.02 9.37 1.75
CA ASP A 20 18.74 8.12 1.48
C ASP A 20 18.43 7.57 0.08
N VAL A 21 17.16 7.59 -0.32
CA VAL A 21 16.75 7.14 -1.66
C VAL A 21 17.37 8.00 -2.76
N ALA A 22 17.40 9.32 -2.58
CA ALA A 22 18.02 10.23 -3.54
C ALA A 22 19.53 9.98 -3.66
N GLN A 23 20.21 9.76 -2.54
CA GLN A 23 21.63 9.38 -2.54
C GLN A 23 21.87 8.07 -3.29
N LEU A 24 21.11 7.02 -2.98
CA LEU A 24 21.24 5.73 -3.65
C LEU A 24 20.99 5.83 -5.17
N MET A 25 20.01 6.63 -5.59
CA MET A 25 19.76 6.89 -7.02
C MET A 25 20.93 7.63 -7.68
N ALA A 26 21.53 8.61 -6.99
CA ALA A 26 22.70 9.34 -7.49
C ALA A 26 23.94 8.44 -7.63
N GLU A 27 24.06 7.42 -6.79
CA GLU A 27 25.08 6.36 -6.89
C GLU A 27 24.80 5.32 -8.00
N GLY A 28 23.71 5.49 -8.76
CA GLY A 28 23.33 4.63 -9.87
C GLY A 28 22.57 3.36 -9.46
N GLN A 29 22.07 3.29 -8.22
CA GLN A 29 21.27 2.14 -7.78
C GLN A 29 19.90 2.14 -8.45
N ARG A 30 19.49 0.95 -8.94
CA ARG A 30 18.15 0.72 -9.45
C ARG A 30 17.23 0.36 -8.28
N LEU A 31 16.22 1.19 -8.00
CA LEU A 31 15.35 1.09 -6.83
C LEU A 31 13.86 0.97 -7.20
N ALA A 32 13.07 0.36 -6.31
CA ALA A 32 11.62 0.51 -6.27
C ALA A 32 11.17 0.68 -4.81
N LEU A 33 10.28 1.64 -4.57
CA LEU A 33 9.72 1.86 -3.23
C LEU A 33 8.35 1.21 -3.12
N VAL A 34 8.07 0.62 -1.95
CA VAL A 34 6.74 0.20 -1.54
C VAL A 34 6.44 0.87 -0.21
N HIS A 35 5.27 1.48 -0.03
CA HIS A 35 4.93 2.11 1.24
C HIS A 35 3.65 1.58 1.89
N GLY A 36 3.52 1.81 3.19
CA GLY A 36 2.30 1.59 3.96
C GLY A 36 1.56 2.90 4.25
N GLY A 37 0.61 2.84 5.17
CA GLY A 37 -0.19 4.00 5.59
C GLY A 37 -1.20 3.71 6.70
N SER A 38 -0.98 2.66 7.49
CA SER A 38 -1.99 2.11 8.39
C SER A 38 -2.38 3.06 9.51
N HIS A 39 -1.43 3.79 10.09
CA HIS A 39 -1.69 4.75 11.15
C HIS A 39 -2.54 5.92 10.63
N MET A 40 -2.10 6.59 9.56
CA MET A 40 -2.85 7.70 8.98
C MET A 40 -4.24 7.28 8.48
N THR A 41 -4.38 6.05 7.98
CA THR A 41 -5.70 5.52 7.58
C THR A 41 -6.63 5.37 8.79
N ASN A 42 -6.11 5.02 9.97
CA ASN A 42 -6.93 5.00 11.18
C ASN A 42 -7.38 6.42 11.57
N VAL A 43 -6.45 7.38 11.58
CA VAL A 43 -6.74 8.78 11.91
C VAL A 43 -7.82 9.36 10.99
N VAL A 44 -7.67 9.18 9.68
CA VAL A 44 -8.64 9.69 8.69
C VAL A 44 -9.97 8.96 8.80
N ALA A 45 -9.95 7.64 9.02
CA ALA A 45 -11.17 6.85 9.18
C ALA A 45 -11.99 7.28 10.41
N GLU A 46 -11.33 7.57 11.53
CA GLU A 46 -11.97 8.13 12.73
C GLU A 46 -12.56 9.52 12.45
N ALA A 47 -11.80 10.40 11.80
CA ALA A 47 -12.26 11.75 11.45
C ALA A 47 -13.47 11.76 10.50
N LEU A 48 -13.58 10.77 9.62
CA LEU A 48 -14.71 10.59 8.71
C LEU A 48 -15.89 9.82 9.32
N GLY A 49 -15.82 9.47 10.61
CA GLY A 49 -16.90 8.75 11.29
C GLY A 49 -17.04 7.28 10.90
N HIS A 50 -16.01 6.68 10.29
CA HIS A 50 -15.97 5.25 9.93
C HIS A 50 -14.80 4.55 10.63
N PRO A 51 -14.81 4.44 11.97
CA PRO A 51 -13.65 3.99 12.74
C PRO A 51 -13.16 2.60 12.31
N PRO A 52 -11.83 2.35 12.34
CA PRO A 52 -11.24 1.07 11.99
C PRO A 52 -11.83 -0.11 12.75
N ARG A 53 -12.21 -1.16 12.02
CA ARG A 53 -12.58 -2.45 12.60
C ARG A 53 -11.51 -3.48 12.31
N PHE A 54 -11.17 -4.30 13.30
CA PHE A 54 -10.19 -5.36 13.18
C PHE A 54 -10.81 -6.71 13.54
N VAL A 55 -10.36 -7.76 12.85
CA VAL A 55 -10.83 -9.12 13.06
C VAL A 55 -9.64 -10.07 13.15
N THR A 56 -9.72 -11.04 14.07
CA THR A 56 -8.68 -12.05 14.30
C THR A 56 -9.11 -13.38 13.70
N SER A 57 -8.26 -14.00 12.88
CA SER A 57 -8.52 -15.31 12.29
C SER A 57 -8.42 -16.43 13.34
N PRO A 58 -8.94 -17.64 13.08
CA PRO A 58 -8.70 -18.80 13.93
C PRO A 58 -7.22 -19.18 14.10
N SER A 59 -6.34 -18.69 13.23
CA SER A 59 -4.89 -18.88 13.33
C SER A 59 -4.19 -17.77 14.12
N GLY A 60 -4.94 -16.85 14.74
CA GLY A 60 -4.40 -15.74 15.53
C GLY A 60 -3.97 -14.51 14.74
N TYR A 61 -4.20 -14.48 13.41
CA TYR A 61 -3.81 -13.35 12.58
C TYR A 61 -4.86 -12.24 12.62
N THR A 62 -4.49 -11.05 13.09
CA THR A 62 -5.38 -9.87 13.10
C THR A 62 -5.23 -9.05 11.83
N SER A 63 -6.35 -8.69 11.22
CA SER A 63 -6.41 -7.88 10.00
C SER A 63 -7.53 -6.85 10.07
N ARG A 64 -7.36 -5.74 9.34
CA ARG A 64 -8.44 -4.76 9.16
C ARG A 64 -9.61 -5.42 8.45
N LEU A 65 -10.81 -5.22 8.97
CA LEU A 65 -12.03 -5.51 8.25
C LEU A 65 -12.28 -4.37 7.26
N THR A 66 -11.97 -4.64 5.99
CA THR A 66 -12.11 -3.65 4.92
C THR A 66 -13.45 -3.86 4.20
N ASP A 67 -14.49 -3.12 4.57
CA ASP A 67 -15.69 -2.95 3.73
C ASP A 67 -15.44 -1.92 2.61
N ARG A 68 -16.45 -1.58 1.80
CA ARG A 68 -16.28 -0.67 0.66
C ARG A 68 -15.87 0.74 1.11
N ALA A 69 -16.52 1.29 2.14
CA ALA A 69 -16.18 2.61 2.69
C ALA A 69 -14.76 2.62 3.28
N ALA A 70 -14.37 1.56 3.99
CA ALA A 70 -13.01 1.42 4.51
C ALA A 70 -11.98 1.30 3.39
N LEU A 71 -12.31 0.67 2.25
CA LEU A 71 -11.44 0.62 1.08
C LEU A 71 -11.29 2.01 0.43
N GLU A 72 -12.35 2.80 0.34
CA GLU A 72 -12.28 4.17 -0.18
C GLU A 72 -11.40 5.07 0.69
N ILE A 73 -11.54 4.97 2.01
CA ILE A 73 -10.66 5.69 2.95
C ILE A 73 -9.22 5.21 2.83
N PHE A 74 -9.02 3.90 2.68
CA PHE A 74 -7.71 3.33 2.41
C PHE A 74 -7.11 3.91 1.12
N GLU A 75 -7.87 3.99 0.03
CA GLU A 75 -7.44 4.57 -1.26
C GLU A 75 -7.09 6.06 -1.12
N MET A 76 -7.94 6.85 -0.42
CA MET A 76 -7.68 8.27 -0.17
C MET A 76 -6.34 8.51 0.53
N VAL A 77 -6.03 7.70 1.54
CA VAL A 77 -4.82 7.88 2.36
C VAL A 77 -3.60 7.25 1.70
N TYR A 78 -3.68 5.98 1.28
CA TYR A 78 -2.55 5.29 0.70
C TYR A 78 -2.22 5.83 -0.69
N CYS A 79 -3.18 5.87 -1.61
CA CYS A 79 -2.94 6.23 -3.01
C CYS A 79 -2.90 7.74 -3.23
N GLY A 80 -3.62 8.50 -2.40
CA GLY A 80 -3.60 9.95 -2.41
C GLY A 80 -2.52 10.49 -1.48
N GLN A 81 -2.88 10.73 -0.22
CA GLN A 81 -2.09 11.52 0.71
C GLN A 81 -0.63 11.04 0.83
N ILE A 82 -0.40 9.78 1.20
CA ILE A 82 0.96 9.28 1.48
C ILE A 82 1.76 9.09 0.19
N ASN A 83 1.17 8.46 -0.83
CA ASN A 83 1.87 8.21 -2.08
C ASN A 83 2.36 9.52 -2.72
N LYS A 84 1.49 10.54 -2.78
CA LYS A 84 1.87 11.82 -3.40
C LYS A 84 2.80 12.64 -2.51
N ASN A 85 2.70 12.53 -1.19
CA ASN A 85 3.63 13.15 -0.26
C ASN A 85 5.08 12.62 -0.39
N ILE A 86 5.24 11.30 -0.60
CA ILE A 86 6.55 10.70 -0.88
C ILE A 86 7.06 11.14 -2.26
N VAL A 87 6.22 11.10 -3.28
CA VAL A 87 6.59 11.54 -4.63
C VAL A 87 7.03 13.00 -4.63
N GLU A 88 6.30 13.90 -4.00
CA GLU A 88 6.65 15.32 -3.86
C GLU A 88 8.04 15.50 -3.23
N ARG A 89 8.32 14.79 -2.12
CA ARG A 89 9.62 14.83 -1.44
C ARG A 89 10.78 14.35 -2.30
N LEU A 90 10.56 13.31 -3.09
CA LEU A 90 11.56 12.79 -4.02
C LEU A 90 11.79 13.76 -5.19
N GLN A 91 10.71 14.35 -5.72
CA GLN A 91 10.81 15.36 -6.78
C GLN A 91 11.59 16.59 -6.31
N ALA A 92 11.38 17.04 -5.06
CA ALA A 92 12.16 18.12 -4.45
C ALA A 92 13.67 17.82 -4.34
N ARG A 93 14.06 16.53 -4.38
CA ARG A 93 15.44 16.04 -4.37
C ARG A 93 15.97 15.70 -5.77
N GLY A 94 15.25 16.09 -6.82
CA GLY A 94 15.62 15.82 -8.21
C GLY A 94 15.41 14.36 -8.65
N VAL A 95 14.72 13.53 -7.85
CA VAL A 95 14.41 12.15 -8.21
C VAL A 95 13.07 12.11 -8.95
N ASN A 96 13.10 11.63 -10.19
CA ASN A 96 11.91 11.53 -11.03
C ASN A 96 11.02 10.35 -10.61
N ALA A 97 10.27 10.52 -9.53
CA ALA A 97 9.41 9.50 -8.94
C ALA A 97 8.01 9.46 -9.56
N VAL A 98 7.47 8.25 -9.75
CA VAL A 98 6.10 8.02 -10.24
C VAL A 98 5.33 7.19 -9.21
N GLY A 99 4.29 7.79 -8.64
CA GLY A 99 3.47 7.18 -7.61
C GLY A 99 2.29 6.39 -8.17
N LEU A 100 2.22 5.10 -7.89
CA LEU A 100 1.22 4.18 -8.45
C LEU A 100 0.65 3.25 -7.38
N SER A 101 -0.65 2.98 -7.49
CA SER A 101 -1.30 1.90 -6.77
C SER A 101 -1.16 0.59 -7.52
N GLY A 102 -1.72 -0.48 -6.96
CA GLY A 102 -1.77 -1.75 -7.64
C GLY A 102 -2.84 -1.95 -8.69
N ILE A 103 -3.79 -1.03 -8.73
CA ILE A 103 -4.85 -1.00 -9.73
C ILE A 103 -4.27 -0.48 -11.06
N ASP A 104 -3.35 0.48 -10.99
CA ASP A 104 -2.71 1.11 -12.14
C ASP A 104 -1.95 0.06 -12.96
N GLY A 105 -2.27 -0.05 -14.26
CA GLY A 105 -1.67 -1.04 -15.15
C GLY A 105 -1.79 -2.50 -14.68
N ARG A 106 -2.67 -2.77 -13.70
CA ARG A 106 -2.79 -4.06 -12.99
C ARG A 106 -1.44 -4.52 -12.40
N ILE A 107 -0.67 -3.61 -11.79
CA ILE A 107 0.68 -3.87 -11.24
C ILE A 107 0.73 -5.11 -10.35
N TRP A 108 -0.26 -5.34 -9.51
CA TRP A 108 -0.35 -6.52 -8.65
C TRP A 108 -1.79 -7.01 -8.60
N GLN A 109 -1.94 -8.30 -8.86
CA GLN A 109 -3.22 -8.95 -9.06
C GLN A 109 -3.33 -10.20 -8.20
N GLY A 110 -4.54 -10.58 -7.84
CA GLY A 110 -4.77 -11.86 -7.19
C GLY A 110 -6.22 -12.05 -6.72
N PRO A 111 -6.53 -13.18 -6.07
CA PRO A 111 -7.89 -13.47 -5.68
C PRO A 111 -8.32 -12.63 -4.47
N ARG A 112 -9.51 -12.03 -4.57
CA ARG A 112 -10.24 -11.54 -3.40
C ARG A 112 -10.73 -12.72 -2.57
N LYS A 113 -10.59 -12.63 -1.25
CA LYS A 113 -11.20 -13.59 -0.32
C LYS A 113 -12.72 -13.38 -0.32
N LYS A 114 -13.47 -14.34 -0.88
CA LYS A 114 -14.95 -14.32 -0.87
C LYS A 114 -15.53 -14.32 0.54
N ALA A 115 -14.80 -14.90 1.49
CA ALA A 115 -15.12 -14.83 2.90
C ALA A 115 -13.85 -14.99 3.74
N ILE A 116 -13.86 -14.39 4.92
CA ILE A 116 -12.85 -14.62 5.97
C ILE A 116 -13.53 -15.26 7.18
N ARG A 117 -12.78 -16.13 7.86
CA ARG A 117 -13.17 -16.67 9.17
C ARG A 117 -12.56 -15.78 10.24
N ALA A 118 -13.38 -15.31 11.16
CA ALA A 118 -12.96 -14.53 12.31
C ALA A 118 -13.40 -15.20 13.61
N VAL A 119 -12.66 -14.97 14.69
CA VAL A 119 -13.05 -15.31 16.06
C VAL A 119 -13.44 -14.01 16.75
N GLU A 120 -14.69 -13.94 17.22
CA GLU A 120 -15.23 -12.80 17.94
C GLU A 120 -15.92 -13.33 19.19
N ASN A 121 -15.47 -12.90 20.38
CA ASN A 121 -15.97 -13.39 21.67
C ASN A 121 -15.95 -14.93 21.78
N GLY A 122 -14.85 -15.56 21.33
CA GLY A 122 -14.68 -17.02 21.34
C GLY A 122 -15.51 -17.79 20.30
N ARG A 123 -16.34 -17.12 19.49
CA ARG A 123 -17.18 -17.75 18.45
C ARG A 123 -16.60 -17.54 17.07
N LYS A 124 -16.61 -18.60 16.25
CA LYS A 124 -16.22 -18.53 14.84
C LYS A 124 -17.34 -17.89 14.02
N ARG A 125 -17.02 -16.85 13.24
CA ARG A 125 -17.92 -16.15 12.33
C ARG A 125 -17.34 -16.15 10.92
N ILE A 126 -18.24 -16.14 9.92
CA ILE A 126 -17.89 -16.00 8.50
C ILE A 126 -18.30 -14.60 8.06
N ILE A 127 -17.35 -13.82 7.57
CA ILE A 127 -17.56 -12.46 7.08
C ILE A 127 -17.35 -12.47 5.57
N ARG A 128 -18.33 -12.00 4.80
CA ARG A 128 -18.31 -12.02 3.32
C ARG A 128 -18.00 -10.66 2.69
N ASP A 129 -18.44 -9.58 3.34
CA ASP A 129 -18.27 -8.21 2.85
C ASP A 129 -16.91 -7.63 3.25
N THR A 130 -15.85 -8.28 2.79
CA THR A 130 -14.47 -7.82 2.96
C THR A 130 -13.75 -7.72 1.62
N TYR A 131 -13.05 -6.62 1.40
CA TYR A 131 -12.24 -6.33 0.22
C TYR A 131 -10.77 -6.58 0.56
N THR A 132 -10.45 -7.83 0.89
CA THR A 132 -9.10 -8.29 1.20
C THR A 132 -8.75 -9.48 0.31
N GLY A 133 -7.45 -9.69 0.07
CA GLY A 133 -6.99 -10.68 -0.91
C GLY A 133 -5.55 -11.09 -0.69
N LYS A 134 -5.00 -11.76 -1.69
CA LYS A 134 -3.57 -12.01 -1.85
C LYS A 134 -3.11 -11.40 -3.17
N VAL A 135 -1.85 -11.02 -3.24
CA VAL A 135 -1.17 -10.74 -4.50
C VAL A 135 -0.50 -12.04 -4.94
N GLU A 136 -0.75 -12.45 -6.18
CA GLU A 136 -0.21 -13.67 -6.79
C GLU A 136 0.55 -13.37 -8.10
N GLN A 137 0.24 -12.25 -8.76
CA GLN A 137 0.90 -11.82 -10.00
C GLN A 137 1.35 -10.37 -9.90
N VAL A 138 2.47 -10.06 -10.55
CA VAL A 138 3.00 -8.70 -10.67
C VAL A 138 3.25 -8.39 -12.15
N ASN A 139 2.79 -7.23 -12.64
CA ASN A 139 3.09 -6.73 -13.99
C ASN A 139 4.52 -6.17 -14.04
N THR A 140 5.51 -7.06 -13.98
CA THR A 140 6.92 -6.69 -14.05
C THR A 140 7.34 -6.05 -15.38
N PRO A 141 6.79 -6.39 -16.56
CA PRO A 141 7.10 -5.66 -17.79
C PRO A 141 6.79 -4.16 -17.69
N PHE A 142 5.64 -3.79 -17.12
CA PHE A 142 5.28 -2.39 -16.91
C PHE A 142 6.19 -1.69 -15.88
N LEU A 143 6.53 -2.34 -14.78
CA LEU A 143 7.45 -1.74 -13.80
C LEU A 143 8.86 -1.58 -14.40
N ASN A 144 9.33 -2.56 -15.16
CA ASN A 144 10.63 -2.48 -15.84
C ASN A 144 10.66 -1.35 -16.87
N SER A 145 9.58 -1.08 -17.60
CA SER A 145 9.57 0.03 -18.56
C SER A 145 9.70 1.40 -17.87
N LEU A 146 9.12 1.58 -16.68
CA LEU A 146 9.32 2.80 -15.88
C LEU A 146 10.78 2.92 -15.43
N LEU A 147 11.32 1.85 -14.89
CA LEU A 147 12.70 1.81 -14.40
C LEU A 147 13.73 2.05 -15.51
N ASP A 148 13.52 1.44 -16.67
CA ASP A 148 14.38 1.60 -17.85
C ASP A 148 14.25 3.01 -18.44
N GLY A 149 13.11 3.68 -18.22
CA GLY A 149 12.89 5.09 -18.51
C GLY A 149 13.50 6.06 -17.49
N GLY A 150 14.22 5.58 -16.48
CA GLY A 150 14.86 6.41 -15.45
C GLY A 150 13.92 6.92 -14.37
N PHE A 151 12.69 6.39 -14.29
CA PHE A 151 11.75 6.74 -13.22
C PHE A 151 11.98 5.86 -11.99
N LEU A 152 11.71 6.42 -10.81
CA LEU A 152 11.61 5.67 -9.55
C LEU A 152 10.14 5.31 -9.27
N PRO A 153 9.72 4.03 -9.35
CA PRO A 153 8.38 3.62 -8.98
C PRO A 153 8.18 3.73 -7.46
N VAL A 154 7.13 4.45 -7.05
CA VAL A 154 6.68 4.55 -5.65
C VAL A 154 5.32 3.88 -5.53
N LEU A 155 5.35 2.64 -5.07
CA LEU A 155 4.24 1.70 -5.18
C LEU A 155 3.45 1.57 -3.87
N THR A 156 2.15 1.37 -3.98
CA THR A 156 1.26 1.11 -2.84
C THR A 156 0.15 0.12 -3.19
N PRO A 157 -0.42 -0.60 -2.20
CA PRO A 157 -1.77 -1.15 -2.33
C PRO A 157 -2.82 -0.05 -2.63
N PRO A 158 -4.07 -0.42 -3.01
CA PRO A 158 -4.61 -1.77 -3.11
C PRO A 158 -4.20 -2.51 -4.38
N ALA A 159 -4.42 -3.82 -4.40
CA ALA A 159 -4.28 -4.68 -5.58
C ALA A 159 -5.64 -4.82 -6.29
N ILE A 160 -5.64 -5.28 -7.54
CA ILE A 160 -6.86 -5.58 -8.30
C ILE A 160 -7.15 -7.08 -8.28
N SER A 161 -8.43 -7.47 -8.22
CA SER A 161 -8.77 -8.89 -8.36
C SER A 161 -8.61 -9.39 -9.79
N TYR A 162 -8.51 -10.71 -9.97
CA TYR A 162 -8.68 -11.31 -11.30
C TYR A 162 -10.04 -10.87 -11.90
N ALA A 163 -10.04 -10.74 -13.23
CA ALA A 163 -11.25 -10.52 -14.01
C ALA A 163 -12.14 -11.77 -14.00
#